data_AF-A0A958NZF4-F1
#
_entry.id   AF-A0A958NZF4-F1
#
_cell.length_a   1.000
_cell.length_b   1.000
_cell.length_c   1.000
_cell.angle_alpha   90.00
_cell.angle_beta   90.00
_cell.angle_gamma   90.00
#
_symmetry.space_group_name_H-M   'P 1'
#
loop_
_entity.id
_entity.type
_entity.pdbx_description
1 polymer ?
#
loop_
_entity_poly.entity_id
_entity_poly.type
_entity_poly.pdbx_seq_one_letter_code
_entity_poly.pdbx_strand_id
1 'polypeptide(L)'
;MNTKSKKKKKDIIFGNKDFDAPTDWEKKDIKIRITTFLDEDLLEKIKTEARLQNKKYQTYLNERLRELFMGEESIESRLKSLEEIIKKRRA
;
A
#
# COMPACT_ATOMS: atom_id res chain seq x y z
N MET A 1 -23.87 -7.33 -56.01
CA MET A 1 -23.84 -6.61 -54.72
C MET A 1 -22.55 -6.98 -54.01
N ASN A 2 -21.67 -6.03 -53.74
CA ASN A 2 -20.31 -6.29 -53.25
C ASN A 2 -20.09 -5.56 -51.92
N THR A 3 -20.14 -6.27 -50.78
CA THR A 3 -19.96 -5.68 -49.45
C THR A 3 -18.51 -5.87 -48.97
N LYS A 4 -17.67 -4.85 -49.16
CA LYS A 4 -16.32 -4.80 -48.56
C LYS A 4 -16.45 -4.59 -47.05
N SER A 5 -15.98 -5.55 -46.25
CA SER A 5 -15.88 -5.43 -44.80
C SER A 5 -14.79 -4.42 -44.41
N LYS A 6 -15.16 -3.30 -43.80
CA LYS A 6 -14.23 -2.31 -43.28
C LYS A 6 -13.50 -2.89 -42.04
N LYS A 7 -12.23 -3.28 -42.18
CA LYS A 7 -11.36 -3.61 -41.04
C LYS A 7 -11.16 -2.35 -40.19
N LYS A 8 -11.64 -2.35 -38.94
CA LYS A 8 -11.37 -1.29 -37.96
C LYS A 8 -9.87 -1.34 -37.60
N LYS A 9 -9.12 -0.28 -37.92
CA LYS A 9 -7.75 -0.10 -37.39
C LYS A 9 -7.86 0.11 -35.88
N LYS A 10 -7.11 -0.66 -35.10
CA LYS A 10 -6.96 -0.44 -33.66
C LYS A 10 -5.87 0.63 -33.51
N ASP A 11 -6.28 1.88 -33.37
CA ASP A 11 -5.36 2.97 -33.06
C ASP A 11 -4.99 2.85 -31.58
N ILE A 12 -3.92 2.11 -31.30
CA ILE A 12 -3.30 2.12 -29.98
C ILE A 12 -2.57 3.45 -29.88
N ILE A 13 -3.11 4.37 -29.09
CA ILE A 13 -2.44 5.63 -28.76
C ILE A 13 -1.30 5.25 -27.82
N PHE A 14 -0.07 5.19 -28.34
CA PHE A 14 1.11 5.06 -27.51
C PHE A 14 1.26 6.34 -26.66
N GLY A 15 1.57 6.18 -25.37
CA GLY A 15 1.80 7.29 -24.46
C GLY A 15 2.85 8.27 -24.99
N ASN A 16 2.73 9.52 -24.59
CA ASN A 16 3.59 10.61 -25.06
C ASN A 16 5.08 10.25 -24.91
N LYS A 17 5.85 10.33 -26.00
CA LYS A 17 7.30 10.08 -25.98
C LYS A 17 8.05 11.14 -25.16
N ASP A 18 7.43 12.30 -24.94
CA ASP A 18 7.97 13.42 -24.19
C ASP A 18 7.53 13.38 -22.71
N PHE A 19 7.15 12.21 -22.19
CA PHE A 19 6.94 12.05 -20.75
C PHE A 19 8.30 11.98 -20.06
N ASP A 20 8.82 13.14 -19.68
CA ASP A 20 9.93 13.23 -18.74
C ASP A 20 9.44 12.76 -17.37
N ALA A 21 9.97 11.63 -16.91
CA ALA A 21 9.74 11.19 -15.54
C ALA A 21 10.19 12.32 -14.59
N PRO A 22 9.40 12.65 -13.55
CA PRO A 22 9.78 13.69 -12.59
C PRO A 22 11.21 13.45 -12.09
N THR A 23 12.08 14.46 -12.20
CA THR A 23 13.50 14.35 -11.82
C THR A 23 13.66 14.11 -10.33
N ASP A 24 12.72 14.62 -9.53
CA ASP A 24 12.70 14.49 -8.07
C ASP A 24 11.53 13.62 -7.63
N TRP A 25 11.73 12.30 -7.62
CA TRP A 25 10.88 11.41 -6.84
C TRP A 25 11.26 11.57 -5.37
N GLU A 26 10.39 12.21 -4.58
CA GLU A 26 10.56 12.21 -3.13
C GLU A 26 10.65 10.75 -2.64
N LYS A 27 11.73 10.41 -1.92
CA LYS A 27 12.02 9.04 -1.44
C LYS A 27 10.89 8.39 -0.65
N LYS A 28 9.88 9.16 -0.22
CA LYS A 28 8.71 8.69 0.53
C LYS A 28 7.87 7.67 -0.24
N ASP A 29 7.85 7.74 -1.57
CA ASP A 29 6.96 6.90 -2.40
C ASP A 29 7.63 5.65 -2.98
N ILE A 30 8.91 5.41 -2.67
CA ILE A 30 9.67 4.31 -3.26
C ILE A 30 9.65 3.09 -2.34
N LYS A 31 9.09 1.98 -2.84
CA LYS A 31 9.19 0.67 -2.17
C LYS A 31 10.49 -0.02 -2.58
N ILE A 32 11.34 -0.31 -1.60
CA ILE A 32 12.56 -1.10 -1.81
C ILE A 32 12.27 -2.56 -1.51
N ARG A 33 12.60 -3.45 -2.46
CA ARG A 33 12.53 -4.91 -2.24
C ARG A 33 13.77 -5.36 -1.49
N ILE A 34 13.56 -6.01 -0.36
CA ILE A 34 14.63 -6.61 0.45
C ILE A 34 14.32 -8.09 0.59
N THR A 35 15.34 -8.93 0.47
CA THR A 35 15.26 -10.37 0.78
C THR A 35 15.82 -10.56 2.18
N THR A 36 15.04 -11.15 3.07
CA THR A 36 15.43 -11.41 4.46
C THR A 36 15.09 -12.85 4.83
N PHE A 37 15.95 -13.48 5.63
CA PHE A 37 15.59 -14.74 6.29
C PHE A 37 14.82 -14.43 7.56
N LEU A 38 13.69 -15.11 7.76
CA LEU A 38 12.87 -15.05 8.97
C LEU A 38 12.69 -16.47 9.47
N ASP A 39 12.67 -16.63 10.79
CA ASP A 39 12.33 -17.89 11.41
C ASP A 39 10.88 -18.29 11.04
N GLU A 40 10.63 -19.59 10.92
CA GLU A 40 9.36 -20.12 10.43
C GLU A 40 8.19 -19.76 11.37
N ASP A 41 8.40 -19.89 12.68
CA ASP A 41 7.43 -19.57 13.72
C ASP A 41 7.06 -18.08 13.71
N LEU A 42 8.04 -17.20 13.51
CA LEU A 42 7.85 -15.77 13.37
C LEU A 42 7.02 -15.45 12.13
N LEU A 43 7.34 -16.05 10.98
CA LEU A 43 6.60 -15.83 9.74
C LEU A 43 5.12 -16.26 9.87
N GLU A 44 4.87 -17.42 10.47
CA GLU A 44 3.51 -17.92 10.70
C GLU A 44 2.72 -17.06 11.69
N LYS A 45 3.38 -16.55 12.73
CA LYS A 45 2.75 -15.60 13.66
C LYS A 45 2.37 -14.31 12.94
N ILE A 46 3.26 -13.73 12.14
CA ILE A 46 3.00 -12.52 11.35
C ILE A 46 1.82 -12.73 10.39
N LYS A 47 1.76 -13.85 9.66
CA LYS A 47 0.64 -14.16 8.76
C LYS A 47 -0.68 -14.29 9.51
N THR A 48 -0.67 -14.92 10.68
CA THR A 48 -1.86 -15.12 11.51
C THR A 48 -2.43 -13.78 11.97
N GLU A 49 -1.59 -12.90 12.53
CA GLU A 49 -1.99 -11.57 12.97
C GLU A 49 -2.47 -10.70 11.80
N ALA A 50 -1.77 -10.74 10.67
CA ALA A 50 -2.20 -10.03 9.47
C ALA A 50 -3.59 -10.47 9.00
N ARG A 51 -3.90 -11.77 9.04
CA ARG A 51 -5.21 -12.32 8.69
C ARG A 51 -6.30 -11.85 9.65
N LEU A 52 -6.03 -11.79 10.95
CA LEU A 52 -6.98 -11.28 11.96
C LEU A 52 -7.38 -9.82 11.66
N GLN A 53 -6.44 -9.03 11.14
CA GLN A 53 -6.69 -7.63 10.76
C GLN A 53 -7.13 -7.46 9.29
N ASN A 54 -7.38 -8.55 8.56
CA ASN A 54 -7.71 -8.54 7.13
C ASN A 54 -6.66 -7.80 6.26
N LYS A 55 -5.38 -7.97 6.59
CA LYS A 55 -4.22 -7.38 5.90
C LYS A 55 -3.34 -8.46 5.28
N LYS A 56 -2.54 -8.08 4.28
CA LYS A 56 -1.45 -8.93 3.77
C LYS A 56 -0.28 -8.90 4.76
N TYR A 57 0.43 -10.02 4.88
CA TYR A 57 1.56 -10.14 5.83
C TYR A 57 2.61 -9.04 5.63
N GLN A 58 2.94 -8.66 4.39
CA GLN A 58 3.93 -7.62 4.10
C GLN A 58 3.45 -6.22 4.54
N THR A 59 2.16 -5.93 4.37
CA THR A 59 1.57 -4.68 4.85
C THR A 59 1.64 -4.61 6.36
N TYR A 60 1.21 -5.69 7.03
CA TYR A 60 1.25 -5.79 8.49
C TYR A 60 2.67 -5.68 9.04
N LEU A 61 3.64 -6.39 8.45
CA LEU A 61 5.05 -6.31 8.84
C LEU A 61 5.58 -4.88 8.72
N ASN A 62 5.31 -4.20 7.61
CA ASN A 62 5.75 -2.82 7.41
C ASN A 62 5.13 -1.86 8.43
N GLU A 63 3.83 -2.00 8.73
CA GLU A 63 3.16 -1.20 9.76
C GLU A 63 3.81 -1.41 11.13
N ARG A 64 4.05 -2.66 11.54
CA ARG A 64 4.70 -2.96 12.83
C ARG A 64 6.13 -2.42 12.91
N LEU A 65 6.89 -2.50 11.81
CA LEU A 65 8.23 -1.92 11.76
C LEU A 65 8.19 -0.39 11.83
N ARG A 66 7.20 0.27 11.21
CA ARG A 66 7.01 1.73 11.30
C ARG A 66 6.61 2.16 12.71
N GLU A 67 5.68 1.46 13.34
CA GLU A 67 5.29 1.70 14.72
C GLU A 67 6.50 1.58 15.66
N LEU A 68 7.33 0.54 15.48
CA LEU A 68 8.49 0.28 16.33
C LEU A 68 9.64 1.29 16.12
N PHE A 69 10.01 1.56 14.86
CA PHE A 69 11.21 2.34 14.55
C PHE A 69 10.96 3.82 14.24
N MET A 70 9.76 4.16 13.77
CA MET A 70 9.41 5.54 13.40
C MET A 70 8.44 6.19 14.39
N GLY A 71 7.97 5.46 15.40
CA GLY A 71 7.00 5.96 16.37
C GLY A 71 5.68 6.37 15.73
N GLU A 72 5.36 5.84 14.54
CA GLU A 72 4.06 6.06 13.91
C GLU A 72 2.98 5.44 14.80
N GLU A 73 1.99 6.24 15.24
CA GLU A 73 0.89 5.70 16.02
C GLU A 73 0.09 4.70 15.20
N SER A 74 -0.13 3.51 15.77
CA SER A 74 -1.04 2.54 15.18
C SER A 74 -2.42 3.16 14.97
N ILE A 75 -3.15 2.68 13.96
CA ILE A 75 -4.53 3.13 13.71
C ILE A 75 -5.39 2.96 14.98
N GLU A 76 -5.14 1.91 15.77
CA GLU A 76 -5.82 1.65 17.04
C GLU A 76 -5.52 2.73 18.10
N SER A 77 -4.26 3.14 18.25
CA SER A 77 -3.90 4.25 19.13
C SER A 77 -4.57 5.55 18.71
N ARG A 78 -4.65 5.79 17.39
CA ARG A 78 -5.34 6.95 16.82
C ARG A 78 -6.85 6.91 17.02
N LEU A 79 -7.46 5.72 16.96
CA LEU A 79 -8.89 5.54 17.22
C LEU A 79 -9.20 5.80 18.70
N LYS A 80 -8.36 5.30 19.61
CA LYS A 80 -8.51 5.52 21.05
C LYS A 80 -8.46 7.02 21.40
N SER A 81 -7.51 7.77 20.83
CA SER A 81 -7.42 9.21 21.08
C SER A 81 -8.64 9.97 20.53
N LEU A 82 -9.17 9.57 19.36
CA LEU A 82 -10.40 10.14 18.80
C LEU A 82 -11.63 9.86 19.67
N GLU A 83 -11.77 8.63 20.18
CA GLU A 83 -12.87 8.27 21.09
C GLU A 83 -12.84 9.10 22.37
N GLU A 84 -11.66 9.30 22.96
CA GLU A 84 -11.50 10.16 24.15
C GLU A 84 -11.87 11.62 23.87
N ILE A 85 -11.50 12.17 22.70
CA ILE A 85 -11.86 13.54 22.30
C ILE A 85 -13.37 13.66 22.11
N ILE A 86 -14.02 12.70 21.44
CA ILE A 86 -15.47 12.69 21.24
C ILE A 86 -16.20 12.60 22.58
N LYS A 87 -15.72 11.75 23.50
CA LYS A 87 -16.29 11.60 24.85
C LYS A 87 -16.20 12.91 25.64
N LYS A 88 -15.07 13.62 25.57
CA LYS A 88 -14.91 14.94 26.21
C LYS A 88 -15.81 16.03 25.63
N ARG A 89 -16.15 15.96 24.34
CA ARG A 89 -17.06 16.94 23.70
C ARG A 89 -18.55 16.67 23.97
N ARG A 90 -18.90 15.43 24.34
CA ARG A 90 -20.28 15.03 24.65
C ARG A 90 -20.62 15.13 26.14
N ALA A 91 -19.61 15.27 26.99
CA ALA A 91 -19.75 15.56 28.42
C ALA A 91 -19.88 17.07 28.63
#